data_AF-A0A4Q2IYL9-F1
#
_entry.id   AF-A0A4Q2IYL9-F1
#
_cell.length_a   1.000
_cell.length_b   1.000
_cell.length_c   1.000
_cell.angle_alpha   90.00
_cell.angle_beta   90.00
_cell.angle_gamma   90.00
#
_symmetry.space_group_name_H-M   'P 1'
#
loop_
_entity.id
_entity.type
_entity.pdbx_description
1 polymer ?
#
loop_
_entity_poly.entity_id
_entity_poly.type
_entity_poly.pdbx_seq_one_letter_code
_entity_poly.pdbx_strand_id
1 'polypeptide(L)'
;MLIIDSTAAMASALDQPLDEHLMMLLTTRRDQLNGSDDLGETARFLVVEPRDSLAEVEAAIGFPLVTDIADGICLDDPDTVPSWEWAEHHEGGWIELAFIFSDDGAADVLLVNDREGGDPDLIDLLRHHLALDHEQTGSLVP
;
A
#
# COMPACT_ATOMS: atom_id res chain seq x y z
N MET A 1 6.53 -11.68 -1.94
CA MET A 1 6.20 -10.61 -0.98
C MET A 1 7.35 -10.37 -0.01
N LEU A 2 7.71 -9.11 0.18
CA LEU A 2 8.70 -8.66 1.17
C LEU A 2 7.99 -7.86 2.26
N ILE A 3 8.26 -8.17 3.53
CA ILE A 3 7.69 -7.47 4.69
C ILE A 3 8.81 -6.72 5.41
N ILE A 4 8.57 -5.45 5.71
CA ILE A 4 9.50 -4.56 6.40
C ILE A 4 8.77 -4.00 7.62
N ASP A 5 9.11 -4.50 8.79
CA ASP A 5 8.44 -4.21 10.06
C ASP A 5 9.41 -3.63 11.11
N SER A 6 10.59 -3.20 10.68
CA SER A 6 11.61 -2.63 11.56
C SER A 6 12.64 -1.83 10.79
N THR A 7 13.41 -1.01 11.50
CA THR A 7 14.56 -0.28 10.94
C THR A 7 15.59 -1.24 10.34
N ALA A 8 15.81 -2.37 11.01
CA ALA A 8 16.74 -3.39 10.55
C ALA A 8 16.25 -4.09 9.28
N ALA A 9 14.96 -4.42 9.21
CA ALA A 9 14.35 -4.97 7.99
C ALA A 9 14.42 -3.96 6.83
N MET A 10 14.19 -2.66 7.10
CA MET A 10 14.29 -1.60 6.10
C MET A 10 15.71 -1.49 5.54
N ALA A 11 16.73 -1.48 6.42
CA ALA A 11 18.12 -1.49 5.99
C ALA A 11 18.45 -2.74 5.15
N SER A 12 18.01 -3.92 5.59
CA SER A 12 18.21 -5.16 4.85
C SER A 12 17.48 -5.20 3.50
N ALA A 13 16.34 -4.52 3.38
CA ALA A 13 15.63 -4.38 2.11
C ALA A 13 16.41 -3.48 1.13
N LEU A 14 16.93 -2.36 1.62
CA LEU A 14 17.68 -1.40 0.81
C LEU A 14 19.05 -1.92 0.34
N ASP A 15 19.60 -2.95 0.98
CA ASP A 15 20.81 -3.64 0.54
C ASP A 15 20.56 -4.71 -0.55
N GLN A 16 19.30 -5.02 -0.87
CA GLN A 16 18.94 -5.97 -1.91
C GLN A 16 18.87 -5.30 -3.30
N PRO A 17 19.07 -6.06 -4.39
CA PRO A 17 18.88 -5.54 -5.75
C PRO A 17 17.38 -5.38 -6.06
N LEU A 18 16.78 -4.31 -5.55
CA LEU A 18 15.39 -3.93 -5.79
C LEU A 18 15.23 -3.11 -7.08
N ASP A 19 14.00 -3.03 -7.58
CA ASP A 19 13.60 -2.06 -8.60
C ASP A 19 13.99 -0.63 -8.15
N GLU A 20 14.49 0.19 -9.08
CA GLU A 20 15.05 1.50 -8.74
C GLU A 20 14.00 2.45 -8.13
N HIS A 21 12.76 2.38 -8.60
CA HIS A 21 11.67 3.22 -8.08
C HIS A 21 11.21 2.73 -6.71
N LEU A 22 11.16 1.41 -6.49
CA LEU A 22 10.91 0.85 -5.16
C LEU A 22 11.98 1.27 -4.16
N MET A 23 13.25 1.21 -4.56
CA MET A 23 14.38 1.62 -3.71
C MET A 23 14.29 3.10 -3.35
N MET A 24 13.95 3.97 -4.30
CA MET A 24 13.73 5.40 -4.05
C MET A 24 12.57 5.63 -3.09
N LEU A 25 11.45 4.91 -3.26
CA LEU A 25 10.28 5.04 -2.41
C LEU A 25 10.57 4.61 -0.97
N LEU A 26 11.16 3.44 -0.77
CA LEU A 26 11.56 2.94 0.55
C LEU A 26 12.58 3.87 1.23
N THR A 27 13.54 4.39 0.46
CA THR A 27 14.51 5.38 0.98
C THR A 27 13.82 6.65 1.44
N THR A 28 12.88 7.16 0.63
CA THR A 28 12.12 8.38 0.94
C THR A 28 11.29 8.19 2.19
N ARG A 29 10.55 7.09 2.33
CA ARG A 29 9.73 6.80 3.52
C ARG A 29 10.59 6.59 4.76
N ARG A 30 11.71 5.87 4.67
CA ARG A 30 12.68 5.76 5.78
C ARG A 30 13.12 7.15 6.27
N ASP A 31 13.47 8.06 5.35
CA ASP A 31 13.96 9.38 5.72
C ASP A 31 12.86 10.28 6.31
N GLN A 32 11.61 10.09 5.89
CA GLN A 32 10.44 10.79 6.45
C GLN A 32 10.02 10.25 7.82
N LEU A 33 10.18 8.96 8.06
CA LEU A 33 9.72 8.26 9.28
C LEU A 33 10.82 8.03 10.32
N ASN A 34 11.99 8.66 10.16
CA ASN A 34 13.16 8.47 11.04
C ASN A 34 13.01 9.02 12.48
N GLY A 35 11.79 9.39 12.89
CA GLY A 35 11.51 10.05 14.16
C GLY A 35 11.30 9.12 15.36
N SER A 36 11.04 7.83 15.13
CA SER A 36 10.88 6.81 16.18
C SER A 36 12.19 6.06 16.45
N ASP A 37 12.26 5.37 17.60
CA ASP A 37 13.42 4.53 17.94
C ASP A 37 13.52 3.34 16.99
N ASP A 38 12.38 2.80 16.55
CA ASP A 38 12.30 1.84 15.46
C ASP A 38 11.19 2.18 14.45
N LEU A 39 11.48 2.04 13.16
CA LEU A 39 10.53 2.31 12.08
C LEU A 39 9.27 1.44 12.19
N GLY A 40 9.38 0.21 12.72
CA GLY A 40 8.24 -0.68 12.92
C GLY A 40 7.20 -0.16 13.90
N GLU A 41 7.55 0.79 14.76
CA GLU A 41 6.62 1.47 15.65
C GLU A 41 5.75 2.51 14.91
N THR A 42 6.20 2.95 13.74
CA THR A 42 5.50 3.97 12.93
C THR A 42 4.82 3.37 11.71
N ALA A 43 5.47 2.40 11.05
CA ALA A 43 4.91 1.78 9.85
C ALA A 43 5.44 0.36 9.61
N ARG A 44 4.56 -0.50 9.11
CA ARG A 44 4.89 -1.82 8.55
C ARG A 44 4.63 -1.79 7.05
N PHE A 45 5.64 -2.10 6.24
CA PHE A 45 5.51 -2.11 4.78
C PHE A 45 5.38 -3.55 4.24
N LEU A 46 4.44 -3.76 3.33
CA LEU A 46 4.27 -4.98 2.55
C LEU A 46 4.52 -4.64 1.08
N VAL A 47 5.65 -5.10 0.54
CA VAL A 47 5.94 -4.99 -0.90
C VAL A 47 5.34 -6.18 -1.62
N VAL A 48 4.32 -5.89 -2.41
CA VAL A 48 3.53 -6.84 -3.20
C VAL A 48 4.05 -6.85 -4.63
N GLU A 49 4.64 -7.97 -5.00
CA GLU A 49 5.15 -8.23 -6.35
C GLU A 49 4.06 -8.89 -7.21
N PRO A 50 4.16 -8.86 -8.55
CA PRO A 50 3.14 -9.43 -9.43
C PRO A 50 2.81 -10.92 -9.16
N ARG A 51 3.74 -11.66 -8.54
CA ARG A 51 3.55 -13.09 -8.26
C ARG A 51 2.76 -13.37 -6.98
N ASP A 52 2.57 -12.37 -6.14
CA ASP A 52 1.86 -12.51 -4.87
C ASP A 52 0.35 -12.44 -5.14
N SER A 53 -0.38 -13.45 -4.66
CA SER A 53 -1.83 -13.50 -4.80
C SER A 53 -2.52 -12.59 -3.78
N LEU A 54 -3.73 -12.12 -4.09
CA LEU A 54 -4.54 -11.32 -3.17
C LEU A 54 -4.70 -12.03 -1.81
N ALA A 55 -4.96 -13.34 -1.82
CA ALA A 55 -5.12 -14.14 -0.61
C ALA A 55 -3.83 -14.17 0.26
N GLU A 56 -2.64 -14.17 -0.36
CA GLU A 56 -1.37 -14.10 0.37
C GLU A 56 -1.17 -12.70 0.98
N VAL A 57 -1.54 -11.65 0.25
CA VAL A 57 -1.46 -10.27 0.74
C VAL A 57 -2.41 -10.06 1.91
N GLU A 58 -3.68 -10.45 1.79
CA GLU A 58 -4.68 -10.36 2.86
C GLU A 58 -4.25 -11.19 4.10
N ALA A 59 -3.66 -12.37 3.88
CA ALA A 59 -3.15 -13.19 4.98
C ALA A 59 -1.96 -12.54 5.71
N ALA A 60 -1.08 -11.83 5.00
CA ALA A 60 0.06 -11.15 5.61
C ALA A 60 -0.31 -9.85 6.30
N ILE A 61 -1.23 -9.09 5.71
CA ILE A 61 -1.67 -7.82 6.27
C ILE A 61 -2.64 -8.01 7.44
N GLY A 62 -3.46 -9.06 7.38
CA GLY A 62 -4.33 -9.48 8.47
C GLY A 62 -5.80 -9.04 8.34
N PHE A 63 -6.18 -8.45 7.21
CA PHE A 63 -7.54 -8.00 6.93
C PHE A 63 -7.87 -8.09 5.43
N PRO A 64 -9.16 -8.18 5.06
CA PRO A 64 -9.57 -8.20 3.65
C PRO A 64 -9.33 -6.84 2.99
N LEU A 65 -8.86 -6.85 1.75
CA LEU A 65 -8.62 -5.66 0.94
C LEU A 65 -9.75 -5.39 -0.05
N VAL A 66 -10.39 -6.44 -0.58
CA VAL A 66 -11.49 -6.35 -1.57
C VAL A 66 -12.87 -6.41 -0.93
N THR A 67 -12.94 -6.47 0.40
CA THR A 67 -14.18 -6.45 1.15
C THR A 67 -14.07 -5.41 2.24
N ASP A 68 -15.03 -4.49 2.29
CA ASP A 68 -15.10 -3.47 3.32
C ASP A 68 -15.11 -4.13 4.71
N ILE A 69 -14.24 -3.64 5.59
CA ILE A 69 -13.98 -4.24 6.90
C ILE A 69 -15.15 -3.97 7.87
N ALA A 70 -15.92 -2.89 7.67
CA ALA A 70 -17.01 -2.49 8.55
C ALA A 70 -18.33 -3.21 8.21
N ASP A 71 -18.68 -3.28 6.94
CA ASP A 71 -19.98 -3.74 6.45
C ASP A 71 -19.91 -5.07 5.68
N GLY A 72 -18.71 -5.58 5.37
CA GLY A 72 -18.52 -6.86 4.68
C GLY A 72 -18.93 -6.84 3.21
N ILE A 73 -18.99 -5.64 2.61
CA ILE A 73 -19.43 -5.41 1.23
C ILE A 73 -18.21 -5.55 0.30
N CYS A 74 -18.35 -6.29 -0.79
CA CYS A 74 -17.29 -6.39 -1.79
C CYS A 74 -17.07 -5.01 -2.44
N LEU A 75 -15.80 -4.63 -2.60
CA LEU A 75 -15.39 -3.37 -3.22
C LEU A 75 -15.54 -3.38 -4.76
N ASP A 76 -16.34 -4.29 -5.33
CA ASP A 76 -16.75 -4.26 -6.74
C ASP A 76 -17.91 -3.28 -6.99
N ASP A 77 -18.51 -2.75 -5.92
CA ASP A 77 -19.47 -1.66 -5.97
C ASP A 77 -18.77 -0.29 -5.96
N PRO A 78 -18.92 0.54 -7.01
CA PRO A 78 -18.28 1.85 -7.15
C PRO A 78 -18.68 2.87 -6.09
N ASP A 79 -19.77 2.65 -5.36
CA ASP A 79 -20.20 3.50 -4.26
C ASP A 79 -19.52 3.12 -2.92
N THR A 80 -18.72 2.06 -2.89
CA THR A 80 -18.00 1.64 -1.68
C THR A 80 -16.77 2.50 -1.45
N VAL A 81 -16.60 2.94 -0.20
CA VAL A 81 -15.42 3.72 0.20
C VAL A 81 -14.34 2.73 0.64
N PRO A 82 -13.17 2.71 0.00
CA PRO A 82 -12.08 1.87 0.45
C PRO A 82 -11.62 2.21 1.86
N SER A 83 -11.13 1.20 2.59
CA SER A 83 -10.69 1.38 3.98
C SER A 83 -9.28 1.97 4.12
N TRP A 84 -8.59 2.35 3.04
CA TRP A 84 -7.30 3.04 3.13
C TRP A 84 -7.50 4.54 3.37
N GLU A 85 -6.68 5.11 4.24
CA GLU A 85 -6.67 6.54 4.54
C GLU A 85 -5.94 7.36 3.47
N TRP A 86 -5.03 6.72 2.74
CA TRP A 86 -4.23 7.38 1.73
C TRP A 86 -3.78 6.41 0.65
N ALA A 87 -3.77 6.89 -0.60
CA ALA A 87 -3.31 6.13 -1.75
C ALA A 87 -2.62 7.06 -2.78
N GLU A 88 -1.51 6.62 -3.37
CA GLU A 88 -0.79 7.41 -4.38
C GLU A 88 -0.13 6.51 -5.44
N HIS A 89 -0.16 6.99 -6.69
CA HIS A 89 0.63 6.43 -7.79
C HIS A 89 2.04 7.01 -7.79
N HIS A 90 3.02 6.13 -7.80
CA HIS A 90 4.44 6.44 -7.91
C HIS A 90 4.99 6.02 -9.27
N GLU A 91 6.17 6.55 -9.61
CA GLU A 91 6.89 6.15 -10.81
C GLU A 91 7.19 4.65 -10.83
N GLY A 92 7.39 4.11 -12.02
CA GLY A 92 7.69 2.68 -12.20
C GLY A 92 6.47 1.76 -12.05
N GLY A 93 5.25 2.29 -11.88
CA GLY A 93 4.04 1.50 -11.72
C GLY A 93 3.86 0.99 -10.28
N TRP A 94 4.35 1.74 -9.30
CA TRP A 94 4.13 1.44 -7.89
C TRP A 94 2.90 2.19 -7.39
N ILE A 95 2.06 1.52 -6.63
CA ILE A 95 0.93 2.11 -5.91
C ILE A 95 1.24 1.96 -4.43
N GLU A 96 1.17 3.05 -3.68
CA GLU A 96 1.29 3.03 -2.24
C GLU A 96 -0.08 3.24 -1.61
N LEU A 97 -0.43 2.39 -0.65
CA LEU A 97 -1.65 2.48 0.15
C LEU A 97 -1.26 2.51 1.62
N ALA A 98 -1.83 3.40 2.40
CA ALA A 98 -1.65 3.43 3.85
C ALA A 98 -2.98 3.16 4.55
N PHE A 99 -2.94 2.20 5.47
CA PHE A 99 -4.03 1.82 6.36
C PHE A 99 -3.64 2.18 7.80
N ILE A 100 -4.46 2.94 8.50
CA ILE A 100 -4.20 3.38 9.88
C ILE A 100 -5.37 2.93 10.77
N PHE A 101 -5.29 1.69 11.24
CA PHE A 101 -6.35 1.11 12.08
C PHE A 101 -6.08 1.19 13.57
N SER A 102 -4.84 1.48 13.99
CA SER A 102 -4.47 1.54 15.39
C SER A 102 -4.58 2.95 15.95
N ASP A 103 -4.99 3.03 17.23
CA ASP A 103 -5.11 4.31 17.96
C ASP A 103 -3.75 5.02 18.17
N ASP A 104 -2.64 4.28 18.04
CA ASP A 104 -1.28 4.83 18.13
C ASP A 104 -0.82 5.51 16.84
N GLY A 105 -1.60 5.41 15.75
CA GLY A 105 -1.32 6.03 14.47
C GLY A 105 -0.28 5.29 13.62
N ALA A 106 0.11 4.06 14.00
CA ALA A 106 0.97 3.24 13.16
C ALA A 106 0.25 2.81 11.88
N ALA A 107 0.96 2.85 10.76
CA ALA A 107 0.41 2.53 9.45
C ALA A 107 0.82 1.14 8.95
N ASP A 108 -0.13 0.40 8.39
CA ASP A 108 0.13 -0.70 7.47
C ASP A 108 0.21 -0.14 6.05
N VAL A 109 1.37 -0.23 5.41
CA VAL A 109 1.63 0.35 4.08
C VAL A 109 1.83 -0.75 3.05
N LEU A 110 1.02 -0.76 1.99
CA LEU A 110 1.21 -1.67 0.85
C LEU A 110 1.91 -0.91 -0.26
N LEU A 111 2.94 -1.53 -0.80
CA LEU A 111 3.61 -1.12 -2.03
C LEU A 111 3.31 -2.14 -3.10
N VAL A 112 2.33 -1.86 -3.94
CA VAL A 112 1.83 -2.78 -4.97
C VAL A 112 2.43 -2.43 -6.32
N ASN A 113 3.04 -3.40 -6.97
CA ASN A 113 3.49 -3.24 -8.34
C ASN A 113 2.33 -3.49 -9.32
N ASP A 114 1.89 -2.45 -10.03
CA ASP A 114 0.77 -2.47 -10.98
C ASP A 114 1.11 -3.05 -12.36
N ARG A 115 2.37 -3.46 -12.59
CA ARG A 115 2.81 -4.02 -13.88
C ARG A 115 2.12 -5.35 -14.19
N GLU A 116 2.17 -5.74 -15.47
CA GLU A 116 1.55 -6.97 -15.96
C GLU A 116 1.96 -8.21 -15.15
N GLY A 117 0.97 -9.05 -14.84
CA GLY A 117 1.16 -10.32 -14.15
C GLY A 117 0.73 -10.33 -12.68
N GLY A 118 0.34 -9.17 -12.12
CA GLY A 118 -0.25 -9.06 -10.78
C GLY A 118 -1.60 -9.75 -10.64
N ASP A 119 -2.03 -9.95 -9.39
CA ASP A 119 -3.35 -10.47 -9.07
C ASP A 119 -4.44 -9.53 -9.63
N PRO A 120 -5.33 -10.01 -10.52
CA PRO A 120 -6.27 -9.15 -11.23
C PRO A 120 -7.28 -8.49 -10.30
N ASP A 121 -7.72 -9.18 -9.24
CA ASP A 121 -8.74 -8.64 -8.33
C ASP A 121 -8.16 -7.47 -7.53
N LEU A 122 -6.90 -7.58 -7.10
CA LEU A 122 -6.19 -6.49 -6.43
C LEU A 122 -5.94 -5.32 -7.41
N ILE A 123 -5.41 -5.59 -8.60
CA ILE A 123 -5.07 -4.52 -9.56
C ILE A 123 -6.32 -3.79 -10.06
N ASP A 124 -7.40 -4.50 -10.36
CA ASP A 124 -8.65 -3.90 -10.83
C ASP A 124 -9.29 -3.05 -9.73
N LEU A 125 -9.27 -3.52 -8.47
CA LEU A 125 -9.71 -2.74 -7.31
C LEU A 125 -8.97 -1.39 -7.22
N LEU A 126 -7.63 -1.43 -7.26
CA LEU A 126 -6.80 -0.24 -7.09
C LEU A 126 -6.99 0.73 -8.23
N ARG A 127 -7.00 0.24 -9.48
CA ARG A 127 -7.21 1.10 -10.66
C ARG A 127 -8.59 1.74 -10.67
N HIS A 128 -9.62 1.02 -10.25
CA HIS A 128 -10.98 1.55 -10.18
C HIS A 128 -11.06 2.75 -9.22
N HIS A 129 -10.60 2.58 -7.98
CA HIS A 129 -10.76 3.59 -6.94
C HIS A 129 -9.77 4.75 -7.08
N LEU A 130 -8.55 4.50 -7.54
CA LEU A 130 -7.57 5.57 -7.79
C LEU A 130 -8.00 6.46 -8.96
N ALA A 131 -8.66 5.90 -9.99
CA ALA A 131 -9.22 6.71 -11.07
C ALA A 131 -10.31 7.67 -10.55
N LEU A 132 -11.18 7.21 -9.65
CA LEU A 132 -12.25 8.01 -9.05
C LEU A 132 -11.70 9.16 -8.18
N ASP A 133 -10.62 8.91 -7.42
CA ASP A 133 -10.03 9.92 -6.53
C ASP A 133 -9.39 11.09 -7.29
N HIS A 134 -8.80 10.80 -8.46
CA HIS A 134 -8.33 11.81 -9.40
C HIS A 134 -9.46 12.67 -9.99
N GLU A 135 -10.65 12.10 -10.24
CA GLU A 135 -11.81 12.83 -10.76
C GLU A 135 -12.46 13.74 -9.70
N GLN A 136 -12.49 13.32 -8.43
CA GLN A 136 -13.01 14.15 -7.34
C GLN A 136 -12.08 15.31 -6.97
N THR A 137 -10.76 15.08 -6.99
CA THR A 137 -9.76 16.14 -6.75
C THR A 137 -9.73 17.17 -7.88
N GLY A 138 -10.05 16.78 -9.13
CA GLY A 138 -10.18 17.68 -10.27
C GLY A 138 -11.40 18.62 -10.22
N SER A 139 -12.38 18.35 -9.35
CA SER A 139 -13.58 19.19 -9.19
C SER A 139 -13.42 20.28 -8.12
N LEU A 140 -12.30 20.33 -7.39
CA LEU A 140 -12.00 21.32 -6.35
C LEU A 140 -10.96 22.34 -6.82
N VAL A 141 -11.22 22.98 -7.97
CA VAL A 141 -10.58 24.26 -8.31
C VAL A 141 -11.69 25.25 -8.69
N PRO A 142 -12.00 26.25 -7.85
CA PRO A 142 -12.86 27.38 -8.25
C PRO A 142 -12.18 28.31 -9.25
#